data_AF-A0A0P5VUQ9-F1
#
_entry.id   AF-A0A0P5VUQ9-F1
#
_cell.length_a   1.000
_cell.length_b   1.000
_cell.length_c   1.000
_cell.angle_alpha   90.00
_cell.angle_beta   90.00
_cell.angle_gamma   90.00
#
_symmetry.space_group_name_H-M   'P 1'
#
loop_
_entity.id
_entity.type
_entity.pdbx_description
1 polymer ?
#
loop_
_entity_poly.entity_id
_entity_poly.type
_entity_poly.pdbx_seq_one_letter_code
_entity_poly.pdbx_strand_id
1 'polypeptide(L)'
;MGHSSNNIVSFDCWKKKGDEIFYQTVRNDHLASVVYVHRMSQALSYYYKASALAVTADEKATIANGLGVLQFKCGKRLYSNYKINISTLPKNDHKDARLLIEYYLKEALIQFERAWKFSDNDVKFPEWRENLLKTWSECVTLLLAVIVQFVENIEEPFSAQVARFEVFLQSIEGFSRGFFSFCIADIICQEAAELQAAGDHRNSVKLLRDNSSRVDYAIKAFNDAKFNYLISEMEELRLTSEKLLNVAESLFAKEKGDACWISIKVSLNETLGERVGSQDSEELPDYVLSAVDWYKTAINLARSGQSLEAEAKAHVQLGQIYEGRVNDKSLKHYELAEKLAIEMGIAKNEDWYRPCLKGLNRLKTLQQWQENRDRESLRAPVRKQLAAQLAELEKAGRKPIEELIAFIYQKYPPKGHGMEKPAGTNWKMNLRKALLHYHPDKQNLYRFGLHWMILAEEITVVLNRQFARLFKN
;
A
#
# COMPACT_ATOMS: atom_id res chain seq x y z
N MET A 1 -23.36 76.12 36.29
CA MET A 1 -22.86 75.40 35.10
C MET A 1 -22.08 74.19 35.60
N GLY A 2 -22.75 73.05 35.74
CA GLY A 2 -22.11 71.78 36.08
C GLY A 2 -21.72 71.08 34.78
N HIS A 3 -20.43 71.10 34.44
CA HIS A 3 -19.92 70.21 33.41
C HIS A 3 -19.88 68.80 34.00
N SER A 4 -20.86 67.98 33.63
CA SER A 4 -20.77 66.53 33.74
C SER A 4 -19.62 66.07 32.83
N SER A 5 -18.47 65.82 33.43
CA SER A 5 -17.37 65.10 32.79
C SER A 5 -17.91 63.73 32.40
N ASN A 6 -18.28 63.55 31.13
CA ASN A 6 -18.51 62.24 30.56
C ASN A 6 -17.18 61.47 30.71
N ASN A 7 -17.09 60.60 31.72
CA ASN A 7 -15.99 59.67 31.87
C ASN A 7 -15.99 58.74 30.66
N ILE A 8 -15.23 59.09 29.62
CA ILE A 8 -14.98 58.22 28.48
C ILE A 8 -14.18 57.04 29.02
N VAL A 9 -14.86 55.90 29.21
CA VAL A 9 -14.20 54.69 29.70
C VAL A 9 -13.32 54.14 28.58
N SER A 10 -12.00 54.07 28.83
CA SER A 10 -11.00 53.61 27.85
C SER A 10 -10.84 52.09 27.82
N PHE A 11 -10.17 51.60 26.77
CA PHE A 11 -9.72 50.20 26.64
C PHE A 11 -9.02 49.70 27.92
N ASP A 12 -8.00 50.42 28.38
CA ASP A 12 -7.20 50.04 29.55
C ASP A 12 -8.02 49.99 30.84
N CYS A 13 -9.02 50.87 30.99
CA CYS A 13 -9.89 50.86 32.16
C CYS A 13 -10.68 49.56 32.27
N TRP A 14 -11.28 49.10 31.17
CA TRP A 14 -12.03 47.84 31.16
C TRP A 14 -11.13 46.62 31.27
N LYS A 15 -9.99 46.62 30.57
CA LYS A 15 -9.00 45.54 30.65
C LYS A 15 -8.51 45.35 32.09
N LYS A 16 -8.10 46.43 32.77
CA LYS A 16 -7.60 46.38 34.15
C LYS A 16 -8.63 45.79 35.13
N LYS A 17 -9.91 46.19 35.01
CA LYS A 17 -11.00 45.61 35.82
C LYS A 17 -11.15 44.10 35.59
N GLY A 18 -11.00 43.65 34.34
CA GLY A 18 -10.97 42.23 34.00
C GLY A 18 -9.78 41.51 34.63
N ASP A 19 -8.57 42.09 34.49
CA ASP A 19 -7.31 41.54 35.03
C ASP A 19 -7.38 41.34 36.54
N GLU A 20 -7.90 42.32 37.27
CA GLU A 20 -8.05 42.25 38.73
C GLU A 20 -8.87 41.03 39.15
N ILE A 21 -10.03 40.80 38.52
CA ILE A 21 -10.89 39.65 38.81
C ILE A 21 -10.21 38.34 38.38
N PHE A 22 -9.59 38.34 37.20
CA PHE A 22 -8.89 37.17 36.67
C PHE A 22 -7.79 36.71 37.62
N TYR A 23 -6.85 37.58 37.99
CA TYR A 23 -5.72 37.21 38.85
C TYR A 23 -6.17 36.84 40.26
N GLN A 24 -7.19 37.50 40.82
CA GLN A 24 -7.78 37.09 42.10
C GLN A 24 -8.41 35.70 42.04
N THR A 25 -9.02 35.35 40.91
CA THR A 25 -9.68 34.04 40.72
C THR A 25 -8.65 32.93 40.53
N VAL A 26 -7.63 33.15 39.69
CA VAL A 26 -6.58 32.14 39.41
C VAL A 26 -5.73 31.84 40.64
N ARG A 27 -5.50 32.81 41.52
CA ARG A 27 -4.70 32.61 42.76
C ARG A 27 -5.40 31.77 43.83
N ASN A 28 -6.70 31.51 43.70
CA ASN A 28 -7.47 30.77 44.69
C ASN A 28 -7.81 29.36 44.17
N ASP A 29 -6.91 28.42 44.41
CA ASP A 29 -7.03 27.03 43.95
C ASP A 29 -8.17 26.24 44.61
N HIS A 30 -8.70 26.74 45.73
CA HIS A 30 -9.77 26.08 46.50
C HIS A 30 -11.19 26.48 46.06
N LEU A 31 -11.34 27.33 45.04
CA LEU A 31 -12.68 27.69 44.55
C LEU A 31 -13.40 26.49 43.94
N ALA A 32 -14.64 26.26 44.37
CA ALA A 32 -15.54 25.34 43.69
C ALA A 32 -15.70 25.76 42.21
N SER A 33 -15.80 24.78 41.30
CA SER A 33 -15.82 25.01 39.86
C SER A 33 -16.90 26.00 39.41
N VAL A 34 -18.08 25.95 40.03
CA VAL A 34 -19.18 26.90 39.74
C VAL A 34 -18.79 28.34 40.10
N VAL A 35 -18.16 28.54 41.26
CA VAL A 35 -17.71 29.87 41.71
C VAL A 35 -16.56 30.38 40.83
N TYR A 36 -15.65 29.49 40.47
CA TYR A 36 -14.54 29.79 39.55
C TYR A 36 -15.07 30.31 38.21
N VAL A 37 -15.97 29.55 37.56
CA VAL A 37 -16.54 29.90 36.26
C VAL A 37 -17.39 31.17 36.34
N HIS A 38 -18.13 31.39 37.44
CA HIS A 38 -18.89 32.62 37.64
C HIS A 38 -17.99 33.86 37.69
N ARG A 39 -16.90 33.83 38.48
CA ARG A 39 -15.94 34.95 38.55
C ARG A 39 -15.23 35.17 37.22
N MET A 40 -14.85 34.10 36.52
CA MET A 40 -14.27 34.21 35.19
C MET A 40 -15.26 34.80 34.18
N SER A 41 -16.56 34.49 34.28
CA SER A 41 -17.60 35.09 33.44
C SER A 41 -17.75 36.59 33.68
N GLN A 42 -17.57 37.05 34.93
CA GLN A 42 -17.51 38.48 35.23
C GLN A 42 -16.29 39.14 34.58
N ALA A 43 -15.10 38.51 34.67
CA ALA A 43 -13.90 38.99 34.00
C ALA A 43 -14.08 39.04 32.47
N LEU A 44 -14.65 38.00 31.87
CA LEU A 44 -14.98 37.94 30.43
C LEU A 44 -15.86 39.13 30.01
N SER A 45 -16.86 39.51 30.82
CA SER A 45 -17.73 40.64 30.50
C SER A 45 -16.97 41.97 30.37
N TYR A 46 -15.92 42.17 31.17
CA TYR A 46 -15.05 43.35 31.08
C TYR A 46 -14.09 43.25 29.90
N TYR A 47 -13.56 42.06 29.63
CA TYR A 47 -12.72 41.82 28.46
C TYR A 47 -13.47 42.05 27.13
N TYR A 48 -14.74 41.64 27.03
CA TYR A 48 -15.55 41.95 25.84
C TYR A 48 -15.80 43.46 25.67
N LYS A 49 -16.03 44.19 26.78
CA LYS A 49 -16.13 45.66 26.75
C LYS A 49 -14.82 46.31 26.30
N ALA A 50 -13.68 45.83 26.78
CA ALA A 50 -12.37 46.28 26.32
C ALA A 50 -12.16 45.94 24.83
N SER A 51 -12.51 44.73 24.40
CA SER A 51 -12.38 44.29 23.02
C SER A 51 -13.16 45.16 22.05
N ALA A 52 -14.33 45.68 22.45
CA ALA A 52 -15.12 46.60 21.64
C ALA A 52 -14.45 47.98 21.46
N LEU A 53 -13.49 48.33 22.32
CA LEU A 53 -12.74 49.60 22.28
C LEU A 53 -11.31 49.44 21.73
N ALA A 54 -10.86 48.22 21.44
CA ALA A 54 -9.50 47.96 20.96
C ALA A 54 -9.32 48.46 19.51
N VAL A 55 -8.37 49.36 19.29
CA VAL A 55 -8.13 50.00 17.98
C VAL A 55 -6.88 49.44 17.33
N THR A 56 -5.78 49.41 18.08
CA THR A 56 -4.46 49.01 17.55
C THR A 56 -4.35 47.49 17.41
N ALA A 57 -3.42 47.03 16.55
CA ALA A 57 -3.13 45.60 16.43
C ALA A 57 -2.64 45.01 17.76
N ASP A 58 -1.84 45.77 18.53
CA ASP A 58 -1.34 45.36 19.84
C ASP A 58 -2.47 45.15 20.87
N GLU A 59 -3.39 46.11 20.97
CA GLU A 59 -4.56 46.01 21.85
C GLU A 59 -5.44 44.83 21.47
N LYS A 60 -5.70 44.64 20.17
CA LYS A 60 -6.49 43.53 19.62
C LYS A 60 -5.84 42.18 19.91
N ALA A 61 -4.53 42.05 19.69
CA ALA A 61 -3.78 40.83 19.99
C ALA A 61 -3.80 40.52 21.50
N THR A 62 -3.59 41.54 22.33
CA THR A 62 -3.54 41.41 23.79
C THR A 62 -4.88 41.00 24.36
N ILE A 63 -5.96 41.67 23.97
CA ILE A 63 -7.29 41.38 24.51
C ILE A 63 -7.83 40.04 24.04
N ALA A 64 -7.57 39.67 22.78
CA ALA A 64 -7.91 38.35 22.25
C ALA A 64 -7.15 37.25 22.99
N ASN A 65 -5.85 37.41 23.24
CA ASN A 65 -5.09 36.43 24.03
C ASN A 65 -5.68 36.26 25.43
N GLY A 66 -5.98 37.35 26.13
CA GLY A 66 -6.54 37.25 27.48
C GLY A 66 -7.96 36.65 27.50
N LEU A 67 -8.82 36.98 26.52
CA LEU A 67 -10.10 36.28 26.31
C LEU A 67 -9.88 34.77 26.13
N GLY A 68 -8.92 34.38 25.28
CA GLY A 68 -8.58 32.97 25.04
C GLY A 68 -8.12 32.27 26.31
N VAL A 69 -7.21 32.87 27.08
CA VAL A 69 -6.70 32.32 28.35
C VAL A 69 -7.82 32.15 29.37
N LEU A 70 -8.71 33.14 29.50
CA LEU A 70 -9.88 33.09 30.39
C LEU A 70 -10.80 31.91 30.05
N GLN A 71 -11.18 31.79 28.78
CA GLN A 71 -12.04 30.72 28.29
C GLN A 71 -11.37 29.34 28.46
N PHE A 72 -10.08 29.22 28.13
CA PHE A 72 -9.31 27.98 28.29
C PHE A 72 -9.27 27.53 29.75
N LYS A 73 -9.01 28.45 30.69
CA LYS A 73 -9.00 28.13 32.12
C LYS A 73 -10.37 27.68 32.63
N CYS A 74 -11.47 28.26 32.13
CA CYS A 74 -12.81 27.79 32.45
C CYS A 74 -13.03 26.35 31.98
N GLY A 75 -12.75 26.07 30.69
CA GLY A 75 -12.87 24.73 30.12
C GLY A 75 -12.01 23.70 30.84
N LYS A 76 -10.75 24.05 31.15
CA LYS A 76 -9.83 23.21 31.92
C LYS A 76 -10.35 22.88 33.32
N ARG A 77 -10.86 23.88 34.06
CA ARG A 77 -11.41 23.67 35.41
C ARG A 77 -12.66 22.78 35.38
N LEU A 78 -13.55 23.03 34.42
CA LEU A 78 -14.76 22.21 34.22
C LEU A 78 -14.41 20.77 33.86
N TYR A 79 -13.46 20.55 32.95
CA TYR A 79 -13.01 19.22 32.57
C TYR A 79 -12.36 18.45 33.72
N SER A 80 -11.49 19.10 34.50
CA SER A 80 -10.90 18.47 35.69
C SER A 80 -11.99 18.05 36.69
N ASN A 81 -12.99 18.89 36.92
CA ASN A 81 -14.10 18.57 37.80
C ASN A 81 -14.98 17.44 37.25
N TYR A 82 -15.24 17.44 35.94
CA TYR A 82 -15.97 16.39 35.26
C TYR A 82 -15.26 15.04 35.40
N LYS A 83 -13.94 15.00 35.14
CA LYS A 83 -13.14 13.77 35.24
C LYS A 83 -13.14 13.16 36.64
N ILE A 84 -13.12 13.99 37.69
CA ILE A 84 -13.19 13.54 39.08
C ILE A 84 -14.56 12.94 39.42
N ASN A 85 -15.64 13.52 38.88
CA ASN A 85 -17.01 13.16 39.25
C ASN A 85 -17.73 12.29 38.21
N ILE A 86 -17.05 11.81 37.16
CA ILE A 86 -17.70 11.11 36.05
C ILE A 86 -18.48 9.86 36.51
N SER A 87 -18.00 9.15 37.54
CA SER A 87 -18.66 7.96 38.08
C SER A 87 -19.93 8.25 38.87
N THR A 88 -20.11 9.49 39.33
CA THR A 88 -21.23 9.91 40.18
C THR A 88 -22.19 10.86 39.47
N LEU A 89 -21.83 11.36 38.28
CA LEU A 89 -22.70 12.21 37.47
C LEU A 89 -23.89 11.40 36.89
N PRO A 90 -25.11 11.96 36.92
CA PRO A 90 -26.25 11.40 36.20
C PRO A 90 -26.00 11.34 34.69
N LYS A 91 -26.56 10.33 34.02
CA LYS A 91 -26.33 10.11 32.57
C LYS A 91 -26.64 11.34 31.69
N ASN A 92 -27.71 12.06 32.02
CA ASN A 92 -28.15 13.25 31.28
C ASN A 92 -27.17 14.43 31.44
N ASP A 93 -26.52 14.54 32.60
CA ASP A 93 -25.65 15.67 32.93
C ASP A 93 -24.29 15.55 32.24
N HIS A 94 -23.88 14.35 31.77
CA HIS A 94 -22.65 14.21 30.97
C HIS A 94 -22.72 15.00 29.67
N LYS A 95 -23.89 15.00 29.01
CA LYS A 95 -24.08 15.72 27.75
C LYS A 95 -23.96 17.22 27.97
N ASP A 96 -24.58 17.73 29.01
CA ASP A 96 -24.55 19.16 29.32
C ASP A 96 -23.17 19.61 29.78
N ALA A 97 -22.50 18.80 30.61
CA ALA A 97 -21.11 19.04 31.02
C ALA A 97 -20.18 19.06 29.80
N ARG A 98 -20.34 18.11 28.87
CA ARG A 98 -19.59 18.05 27.62
C ARG A 98 -19.75 19.32 26.80
N LEU A 99 -20.99 19.68 26.47
CA LEU A 99 -21.29 20.84 25.62
C LEU A 99 -20.74 22.13 26.22
N LEU A 100 -20.80 22.27 27.55
CA LEU A 100 -20.25 23.43 28.24
C LEU A 100 -18.71 23.46 28.16
N ILE A 101 -18.03 22.33 28.38
CA ILE A 101 -16.57 22.24 28.26
C ILE A 101 -16.14 22.54 26.81
N GLU A 102 -16.77 21.90 25.83
CA GLU A 102 -16.51 22.13 24.40
C GLU A 102 -16.71 23.60 24.02
N TYR A 103 -17.78 24.24 24.50
CA TYR A 103 -18.02 25.66 24.29
C TYR A 103 -16.84 26.53 24.76
N TYR A 104 -16.40 26.36 26.01
CA TYR A 104 -15.30 27.14 26.57
C TYR A 104 -13.98 26.92 25.83
N LEU A 105 -13.63 25.67 25.52
CA LEU A 105 -12.38 25.36 24.82
C LEU A 105 -12.40 25.84 23.37
N LYS A 106 -13.53 25.69 22.69
CA LYS A 106 -13.72 26.20 21.33
C LYS A 106 -13.59 27.72 21.28
N GLU A 107 -14.27 28.44 22.16
CA GLU A 107 -14.16 29.90 22.24
C GLU A 107 -12.72 30.31 22.53
N ALA A 108 -11.99 29.58 23.37
CA ALA A 108 -10.59 29.84 23.61
C ALA A 108 -9.75 29.78 22.32
N LEU A 109 -9.91 28.73 21.52
CA LEU A 109 -9.20 28.57 20.24
C LEU A 109 -9.51 29.70 19.26
N ILE A 110 -10.78 30.09 19.12
CA ILE A 110 -11.19 31.23 18.27
C ILE A 110 -10.45 32.50 18.68
N GLN A 111 -10.32 32.75 20.00
CA GLN A 111 -9.63 33.95 20.48
C GLN A 111 -8.11 33.85 20.34
N PHE A 112 -7.51 32.66 20.50
CA PHE A 112 -6.08 32.47 20.23
C PHE A 112 -5.72 32.69 18.76
N GLU A 113 -6.56 32.28 17.83
CA GLU A 113 -6.37 32.57 16.40
C GLU A 113 -6.47 34.05 16.08
N ARG A 114 -7.46 34.74 16.68
CA ARG A 114 -7.57 36.20 16.57
C ARG A 114 -6.32 36.87 17.13
N ALA A 115 -5.83 36.40 18.28
CA ALA A 115 -4.62 36.92 18.90
C ALA A 115 -3.41 36.73 17.97
N TRP A 116 -3.26 35.56 17.36
CA TRP A 116 -2.20 35.24 16.41
C TRP A 116 -2.25 36.13 15.17
N LYS A 117 -3.45 36.32 14.60
CA LYS A 117 -3.67 37.15 13.42
C LYS A 117 -3.24 38.60 13.62
N PHE A 118 -3.42 39.15 14.83
CA PHE A 118 -3.02 40.53 15.14
C PHE A 118 -1.61 40.64 15.71
N SER A 119 -0.93 39.52 15.99
CA SER A 119 0.41 39.49 16.59
C SER A 119 1.51 39.38 15.55
N ASP A 120 1.45 40.12 14.45
CA ASP A 120 2.53 40.11 13.46
C ASP A 120 3.90 40.43 14.11
N ASN A 121 5.01 40.06 13.47
CA ASN A 121 6.37 40.15 14.03
C ASN A 121 6.73 41.58 14.49
N ASP A 122 6.13 42.62 13.90
CA ASP A 122 6.35 44.02 14.27
C ASP A 122 5.44 44.51 15.41
N VAL A 123 4.43 43.72 15.79
CA VAL A 123 3.43 44.08 16.83
C VAL A 123 3.78 43.42 18.16
N LYS A 124 4.06 42.11 18.15
CA LYS A 124 4.37 41.33 19.34
C LYS A 124 5.72 40.64 19.20
N PHE A 125 6.53 40.75 20.25
CA PHE A 125 7.84 40.11 20.32
C PHE A 125 7.73 38.57 20.25
N PRO A 126 8.77 37.87 19.74
CA PRO A 126 8.74 36.43 19.51
C PRO A 126 8.31 35.59 20.72
N GLU A 127 8.82 35.90 21.91
CA GLU A 127 8.51 35.14 23.13
C GLU A 127 7.02 35.24 23.52
N TRP A 128 6.36 36.36 23.20
CA TRP A 128 4.90 36.48 23.41
C TRP A 128 4.13 35.53 22.50
N ARG A 129 4.56 35.45 21.23
CA ARG A 129 3.94 34.57 20.22
C ARG A 129 4.16 33.09 20.53
N GLU A 130 5.35 32.73 21.02
CA GLU A 130 5.64 31.37 21.47
C GLU A 130 4.76 30.96 22.65
N ASN A 131 4.58 31.85 23.64
CA ASN A 131 3.69 31.59 24.77
C ASN A 131 2.22 31.46 24.36
N LEU A 132 1.78 32.24 23.37
CA LEU A 132 0.45 32.10 22.77
C LEU A 132 0.28 30.72 22.13
N LEU A 133 1.23 30.29 21.27
CA LEU A 133 1.18 28.96 20.63
C LEU A 133 1.24 27.81 21.64
N LYS A 134 2.06 27.94 22.69
CA LYS A 134 2.12 26.95 23.76
C LYS A 134 0.76 26.80 24.44
N THR A 135 0.12 27.91 24.80
CA THR A 135 -1.19 27.89 25.45
C THR A 135 -2.28 27.36 24.51
N TRP A 136 -2.22 27.74 23.24
CA TRP A 136 -3.09 27.18 22.21
C TRP A 136 -2.92 25.66 22.07
N SER A 137 -1.69 25.16 22.03
CA SER A 137 -1.37 23.73 21.92
C SER A 137 -1.91 22.93 23.12
N GLU A 138 -1.78 23.48 24.34
CA GLU A 138 -2.40 22.89 25.53
C GLU A 138 -3.93 22.84 25.43
N CYS A 139 -4.55 23.88 24.87
CA CYS A 139 -6.00 23.96 24.68
C CYS A 139 -6.49 22.94 23.65
N VAL A 140 -5.80 22.82 22.52
CA VAL A 140 -6.09 21.82 21.48
C VAL A 140 -5.96 20.41 22.03
N THR A 141 -4.88 20.12 22.76
CA THR A 141 -4.65 18.80 23.38
C THR A 141 -5.77 18.43 24.34
N LEU A 142 -6.20 19.39 25.16
CA LEU A 142 -7.30 19.18 26.10
C LEU A 142 -8.63 18.94 25.38
N LEU A 143 -8.92 19.71 24.34
CA LEU A 143 -10.14 19.55 23.56
C LEU A 143 -10.16 18.20 22.82
N LEU A 144 -9.04 17.76 22.25
CA LEU A 144 -8.92 16.41 21.70
C LEU A 144 -9.23 15.35 22.76
N ALA A 145 -8.64 15.46 23.96
CA ALA A 145 -8.89 14.53 25.06
C ALA A 145 -10.38 14.50 25.48
N VAL A 146 -11.03 15.66 25.51
CA VAL A 146 -12.48 15.76 25.72
C VAL A 146 -13.21 14.96 24.66
N ILE A 147 -12.97 15.23 23.38
CA ILE A 147 -13.73 14.59 22.31
C ILE A 147 -13.50 13.07 22.30
N VAL A 148 -12.24 12.61 22.43
CA VAL A 148 -11.91 11.17 22.50
C VAL A 148 -12.61 10.49 23.68
N GLN A 149 -12.51 11.05 24.89
CA GLN A 149 -13.15 10.45 26.06
C GLN A 149 -14.68 10.36 25.92
N PHE A 150 -15.30 11.25 25.15
CA PHE A 150 -16.74 11.15 24.86
C PHE A 150 -17.07 10.22 23.70
N VAL A 151 -16.15 10.01 22.75
CA VAL A 151 -16.30 9.04 21.66
C VAL A 151 -16.25 7.61 22.17
N GLU A 152 -15.33 7.29 23.08
CA GLU A 152 -15.19 5.97 23.71
C GLU A 152 -16.46 5.51 24.47
N ASN A 153 -17.33 6.45 24.86
CA ASN A 153 -18.55 6.18 25.61
C ASN A 153 -19.80 6.00 24.73
N ILE A 154 -19.65 5.94 23.39
CA ILE A 154 -20.76 5.88 22.46
C ILE A 154 -20.64 4.63 21.57
N GLU A 155 -21.66 3.78 21.59
CA GLU A 155 -21.81 2.61 20.69
C GLU A 155 -22.18 3.01 19.25
N GLU A 156 -21.54 4.03 18.68
CA GLU A 156 -21.82 4.50 17.32
C GLU A 156 -20.73 4.05 16.34
N PRO A 157 -21.10 3.74 15.07
CA PRO A 157 -20.13 3.43 14.02
C PRO A 157 -19.10 4.56 13.84
N PHE A 158 -17.85 4.21 13.53
CA PHE A 158 -16.76 5.17 13.33
C PHE A 158 -17.12 6.28 12.33
N SER A 159 -17.82 5.95 11.23
CA SER A 159 -18.28 6.94 10.25
C SER A 159 -19.22 8.00 10.83
N ALA A 160 -20.08 7.65 11.79
CA ALA A 160 -20.94 8.60 12.49
C ALA A 160 -20.13 9.48 13.45
N GLN A 161 -19.08 8.92 14.07
CA GLN A 161 -18.15 9.69 14.89
C GLN A 161 -17.43 10.75 14.04
N VAL A 162 -16.86 10.37 12.90
CA VAL A 162 -16.22 11.28 11.94
C VAL A 162 -17.19 12.37 11.49
N ALA A 163 -18.43 12.04 11.13
CA ALA A 163 -19.42 13.03 10.72
C ALA A 163 -19.72 14.07 11.82
N ARG A 164 -19.78 13.66 13.10
CA ARG A 164 -19.95 14.59 14.22
C ARG A 164 -18.74 15.49 14.43
N PHE A 165 -17.54 14.95 14.29
CA PHE A 165 -16.31 15.74 14.30
C PHE A 165 -16.31 16.78 13.17
N GLU A 166 -16.76 16.43 11.97
CA GLU A 166 -16.88 17.37 10.85
C GLU A 166 -17.81 18.54 11.16
N VAL A 167 -18.96 18.27 11.79
CA VAL A 167 -19.87 19.33 12.26
C VAL A 167 -19.19 20.22 13.28
N PHE A 168 -18.40 19.63 14.20
CA PHE A 168 -17.60 20.40 15.15
C PHE A 168 -16.55 21.28 14.45
N LEU A 169 -15.85 20.74 13.44
CA LEU A 169 -14.85 21.47 12.65
C LEU A 169 -15.42 22.67 11.91
N GLN A 170 -16.67 22.60 11.43
CA GLN A 170 -17.33 23.73 10.77
C GLN A 170 -17.46 24.96 11.68
N SER A 171 -17.31 24.75 12.98
CA SER A 171 -17.53 25.77 13.98
C SER A 171 -16.22 26.44 14.46
N ILE A 172 -15.06 25.95 13.99
CA ILE A 172 -13.71 26.47 14.24
C ILE A 172 -13.11 26.92 12.89
N GLU A 173 -12.23 27.91 12.89
CA GLU A 173 -11.57 28.40 11.67
C GLU A 173 -10.05 28.23 11.77
N GLY A 174 -9.31 28.84 10.84
CA GLY A 174 -7.86 29.01 10.93
C GLY A 174 -7.03 27.73 11.09
N PHE A 175 -5.88 27.89 11.73
CA PHE A 175 -4.91 26.81 11.92
C PHE A 175 -5.38 25.78 12.98
N SER A 176 -6.32 26.13 13.87
CA SER A 176 -6.95 25.16 14.77
C SER A 176 -7.80 24.17 13.98
N ARG A 177 -8.66 24.66 13.06
CA ARG A 177 -9.41 23.76 12.17
C ARG A 177 -8.47 22.93 11.32
N GLY A 178 -7.37 23.53 10.84
CA GLY A 178 -6.32 22.79 10.13
C GLY A 178 -5.77 21.64 10.95
N PHE A 179 -5.43 21.90 12.21
CA PHE A 179 -4.86 20.90 13.12
C PHE A 179 -5.82 19.74 13.37
N PHE A 180 -7.08 20.03 13.71
CA PHE A 180 -8.06 18.96 13.93
C PHE A 180 -8.37 18.19 12.65
N SER A 181 -8.36 18.85 11.48
CA SER A 181 -8.53 18.17 10.18
C SER A 181 -7.39 17.18 9.92
N PHE A 182 -6.15 17.56 10.28
CA PHE A 182 -5.00 16.66 10.25
C PHE A 182 -5.16 15.48 11.21
N CYS A 183 -5.52 15.71 12.47
CA CYS A 183 -5.73 14.62 13.43
C CYS A 183 -6.80 13.62 12.98
N ILE A 184 -7.93 14.12 12.45
CA ILE A 184 -8.99 13.24 11.93
C ILE A 184 -8.50 12.46 10.71
N ALA A 185 -7.71 13.10 9.84
CA ALA A 185 -7.15 12.42 8.68
C ALA A 185 -6.20 11.27 9.07
N ASP A 186 -5.44 11.43 10.14
CA ASP A 186 -4.56 10.39 10.69
C ASP A 186 -5.36 9.21 11.25
N ILE A 187 -6.39 9.50 12.06
CA ILE A 187 -7.28 8.46 12.59
C ILE A 187 -8.00 7.71 11.46
N ILE A 188 -8.43 8.41 10.40
CA ILE A 188 -9.02 7.79 9.21
C ILE A 188 -8.02 6.83 8.53
N CYS A 189 -6.74 7.21 8.41
CA CYS A 189 -5.72 6.32 7.85
C CYS A 189 -5.55 5.04 8.68
N GLN A 190 -5.55 5.17 10.01
CA GLN A 190 -5.44 4.04 10.93
C GLN A 190 -6.64 3.08 10.79
N GLU A 191 -7.86 3.60 10.89
CA GLU A 191 -9.09 2.81 10.70
C GLU A 191 -9.13 2.15 9.32
N ALA A 192 -8.75 2.89 8.28
CA ALA A 192 -8.76 2.37 6.92
C ALA A 192 -7.74 1.23 6.73
N ALA A 193 -6.59 1.28 7.40
CA ALA A 193 -5.61 0.20 7.40
C ALA A 193 -6.14 -1.05 8.13
N GLU A 194 -6.85 -0.87 9.25
CA GLU A 194 -7.51 -1.98 9.96
C GLU A 194 -8.59 -2.64 9.10
N LEU A 195 -9.43 -1.86 8.41
CA LEU A 195 -10.42 -2.38 7.46
C LEU A 195 -9.77 -3.16 6.32
N GLN A 196 -8.64 -2.68 5.78
CA GLN A 196 -7.89 -3.42 4.75
C GLN A 196 -7.34 -4.74 5.28
N ALA A 197 -6.77 -4.74 6.50
CA ALA A 197 -6.28 -5.96 7.13
C ALA A 197 -7.41 -6.98 7.39
N ALA A 198 -8.63 -6.50 7.68
CA ALA A 198 -9.82 -7.32 7.82
C ALA A 198 -10.46 -7.75 6.48
N GLY A 199 -9.96 -7.23 5.34
CA GLY A 199 -10.47 -7.52 4.00
C GLY A 199 -11.69 -6.68 3.58
N ASP A 200 -12.08 -5.65 4.34
CA ASP A 200 -13.14 -4.72 3.97
C ASP A 200 -12.59 -3.54 3.15
N HIS A 201 -12.11 -3.86 1.95
CA HIS A 201 -11.52 -2.89 1.03
C HIS A 201 -12.55 -1.82 0.60
N ARG A 202 -13.83 -2.20 0.48
CA ARG A 202 -14.89 -1.28 0.05
C ARG A 202 -15.10 -0.14 1.05
N ASN A 203 -15.17 -0.44 2.35
CA ASN A 203 -15.37 0.61 3.35
C ASN A 203 -14.07 1.39 3.59
N SER A 204 -12.89 0.76 3.48
CA SER A 204 -11.61 1.48 3.47
C SER A 204 -11.53 2.54 2.37
N VAL A 205 -11.88 2.19 1.12
CA VAL A 205 -11.96 3.16 0.00
C VAL A 205 -12.92 4.31 0.32
N LYS A 206 -14.10 4.03 0.88
CA LYS A 206 -15.07 5.09 1.22
C LYS A 206 -14.52 6.09 2.23
N LEU A 207 -13.79 5.61 3.25
CA LEU A 207 -13.20 6.48 4.26
C LEU A 207 -12.07 7.34 3.67
N LEU A 208 -11.23 6.75 2.82
CA LEU A 208 -10.01 7.40 2.30
C LEU A 208 -10.26 8.39 1.16
N ARG A 209 -11.35 8.25 0.39
CA ARG A 209 -11.61 9.06 -0.83
C ARG A 209 -11.49 10.56 -0.63
N ASP A 210 -12.03 11.07 0.47
CA ASP A 210 -12.05 12.51 0.76
C ASP A 210 -10.93 12.91 1.73
N ASN A 211 -10.08 11.98 2.14
CA ASN A 211 -9.08 12.22 3.19
C ASN A 211 -7.96 13.16 2.74
N SER A 212 -7.53 13.05 1.47
CA SER A 212 -6.54 13.96 0.88
C SER A 212 -6.96 15.44 1.00
N SER A 213 -8.24 15.74 0.77
CA SER A 213 -8.77 17.09 0.88
C SER A 213 -8.67 17.69 2.29
N ARG A 214 -8.78 16.83 3.32
CA ARG A 214 -8.61 17.24 4.73
C ARG A 214 -7.17 17.63 5.02
N VAL A 215 -6.22 16.83 4.53
CA VAL A 215 -4.80 17.11 4.69
C VAL A 215 -4.38 18.34 3.89
N ASP A 216 -4.89 18.51 2.67
CA ASP A 216 -4.64 19.71 1.87
C ASP A 216 -5.17 20.98 2.54
N TYR A 217 -6.33 20.90 3.20
CA TYR A 217 -6.84 22.01 4.01
C TYR A 217 -5.91 22.29 5.20
N ALA A 218 -5.46 21.26 5.91
CA ALA A 218 -4.57 21.39 7.05
C ALA A 218 -3.25 22.08 6.66
N ILE A 219 -2.61 21.63 5.58
CA ILE A 219 -1.37 22.24 5.05
C ILE A 219 -1.59 23.73 4.74
N LYS A 220 -2.69 24.07 4.05
CA LYS A 220 -3.02 25.46 3.71
C LYS A 220 -3.25 26.33 4.94
N ALA A 221 -3.84 25.76 6.00
CA ALA A 221 -4.13 26.49 7.23
C ALA A 221 -2.86 26.87 8.02
N PHE A 222 -1.77 26.13 7.83
CA PHE A 222 -0.48 26.31 8.52
C PHE A 222 0.59 27.03 7.68
N ASN A 223 0.21 27.84 6.69
CA ASN A 223 1.10 28.50 5.71
C ASN A 223 2.07 29.59 6.26
N ASP A 224 2.67 29.38 7.44
CA ASP A 224 3.71 30.20 8.06
C ASP A 224 4.94 29.31 8.29
N ALA A 225 6.14 29.82 7.96
CA ALA A 225 7.40 29.09 8.05
C ALA A 225 7.68 28.53 9.46
N LYS A 226 7.09 29.12 10.51
CA LYS A 226 7.19 28.62 11.90
C LYS A 226 6.56 27.23 12.08
N PHE A 227 5.72 26.78 11.15
CA PHE A 227 5.07 25.46 11.19
C PHE A 227 5.65 24.46 10.18
N ASN A 228 6.82 24.73 9.58
CA ASN A 228 7.42 23.84 8.58
C ASN A 228 7.56 22.37 9.04
N TYR A 229 7.87 22.14 10.31
CA TYR A 229 7.92 20.79 10.87
C TYR A 229 6.56 20.08 10.77
N LEU A 230 5.49 20.76 11.20
CA LEU A 230 4.13 20.22 11.16
C LEU A 230 3.62 20.06 9.72
N ILE A 231 3.98 20.99 8.82
CA ILE A 231 3.67 20.85 7.38
C ILE A 231 4.31 19.58 6.82
N SER A 232 5.56 19.29 7.18
CA SER A 232 6.25 18.08 6.74
C SER A 232 5.53 16.81 7.22
N GLU A 233 5.07 16.76 8.47
CA GLU A 233 4.27 15.64 8.99
C GLU A 233 2.93 15.50 8.24
N MET A 234 2.27 16.62 7.92
CA MET A 234 1.03 16.61 7.13
C MET A 234 1.27 16.10 5.69
N GLU A 235 2.37 16.49 5.05
CA GLU A 235 2.71 16.00 3.71
C GLU A 235 3.00 14.50 3.71
N GLU A 236 3.67 13.99 4.73
CA GLU A 236 3.91 12.55 4.90
C GLU A 236 2.60 11.78 5.09
N LEU A 237 1.68 12.31 5.91
CA LEU A 237 0.34 11.73 6.07
C LEU A 237 -0.43 11.73 4.75
N ARG A 238 -0.33 12.80 3.94
CA ARG A 238 -0.98 12.87 2.63
C ARG A 238 -0.51 11.75 1.71
N LEU A 239 0.80 11.54 1.62
CA LEU A 239 1.40 10.46 0.84
C LEU A 239 0.96 9.09 1.36
N THR A 240 0.93 8.91 2.68
CA THR A 240 0.46 7.67 3.31
C THR A 240 -1.01 7.40 2.97
N SER A 241 -1.87 8.40 3.08
CA SER A 241 -3.29 8.31 2.73
C SER A 241 -3.49 7.95 1.25
N GLU A 242 -2.72 8.53 0.34
CA GLU A 242 -2.79 8.24 -1.10
C GLU A 242 -2.36 6.80 -1.39
N LYS A 243 -1.25 6.33 -0.79
CA LYS A 243 -0.81 4.94 -0.94
C LYS A 243 -1.87 3.96 -0.42
N LEU A 244 -2.39 4.19 0.78
CA LEU A 244 -3.45 3.35 1.36
C LEU A 244 -4.69 3.31 0.47
N LEU A 245 -5.10 4.44 -0.11
CA LEU A 245 -6.25 4.51 -1.01
C LEU A 245 -6.01 3.69 -2.26
N ASN A 246 -4.86 3.87 -2.91
CA ASN A 246 -4.48 3.13 -4.12
C ASN A 246 -4.45 1.61 -3.87
N VAL A 247 -3.93 1.16 -2.72
CA VAL A 247 -3.93 -0.26 -2.34
C VAL A 247 -5.36 -0.77 -2.13
N ALA A 248 -6.20 -0.03 -1.41
CA ALA A 248 -7.60 -0.41 -1.20
C ALA A 248 -8.38 -0.51 -2.51
N GLU A 249 -8.23 0.48 -3.39
CA GLU A 249 -8.90 0.51 -4.70
C GLU A 249 -8.38 -0.61 -5.61
N SER A 250 -7.10 -0.96 -5.53
CA SER A 250 -6.52 -2.10 -6.24
C SER A 250 -7.19 -3.41 -5.81
N LEU A 251 -7.23 -3.68 -4.50
CA LEU A 251 -7.82 -4.90 -3.95
C LEU A 251 -9.32 -4.98 -4.24
N PHE A 252 -10.04 -3.86 -4.12
CA PHE A 252 -11.45 -3.77 -4.46
C PHE A 252 -11.72 -3.96 -5.97
N ALA A 253 -10.84 -3.45 -6.84
CA ALA A 253 -10.92 -3.70 -8.29
C ALA A 253 -10.70 -5.18 -8.61
N LYS A 254 -9.75 -5.82 -7.91
CA LYS A 254 -9.51 -7.27 -8.03
C LYS A 254 -10.74 -8.08 -7.59
N GLU A 255 -11.39 -7.73 -6.49
CA GLU A 255 -12.65 -8.38 -6.05
C GLU A 255 -13.78 -8.27 -7.09
N LYS A 256 -13.91 -7.11 -7.73
CA LYS A 256 -14.85 -6.94 -8.85
C LYS A 256 -14.47 -7.82 -10.04
N GLY A 257 -13.18 -7.90 -10.36
CA GLY A 257 -12.65 -8.82 -11.38
C GLY A 257 -12.98 -10.28 -11.06
N ASP A 258 -12.79 -10.70 -9.81
CA ASP A 258 -13.10 -12.06 -9.33
C ASP A 258 -14.61 -12.34 -9.48
N ALA A 259 -15.47 -11.42 -9.05
CA ALA A 259 -16.92 -11.55 -9.15
C ALA A 259 -17.38 -11.67 -10.62
N CYS A 260 -16.85 -10.81 -11.50
CA CYS A 260 -17.09 -10.91 -12.95
C CYS A 260 -16.64 -12.27 -13.48
N TRP A 261 -15.44 -12.73 -13.11
CA TRP A 261 -14.89 -13.97 -13.59
C TRP A 261 -15.66 -15.21 -13.11
N ILE A 262 -16.10 -15.21 -11.85
CA ILE A 262 -16.97 -16.25 -11.30
C ILE A 262 -18.29 -16.28 -12.07
N SER A 263 -18.92 -15.13 -12.31
CA SER A 263 -20.17 -15.05 -13.08
C SER A 263 -20.00 -15.64 -14.48
N ILE A 264 -18.91 -15.30 -15.17
CA ILE A 264 -18.60 -15.83 -16.50
C ILE A 264 -18.42 -17.35 -16.44
N LYS A 265 -17.66 -17.86 -15.45
CA LYS A 265 -17.45 -19.31 -15.27
C LYS A 265 -18.76 -20.06 -15.01
N VAL A 266 -19.65 -19.50 -14.19
CA VAL A 266 -20.97 -20.11 -13.93
C VAL A 266 -21.80 -20.16 -15.21
N SER A 267 -21.92 -19.05 -15.94
CA SER A 267 -22.67 -19.02 -17.21
C SER A 267 -22.08 -19.96 -18.27
N LEU A 268 -20.75 -20.12 -18.30
CA LEU A 268 -20.07 -21.06 -19.20
C LEU A 268 -20.23 -22.53 -18.80
N ASN A 269 -20.19 -22.84 -17.50
CA ASN A 269 -20.43 -24.20 -17.00
C ASN A 269 -21.91 -24.61 -17.15
N GLU A 270 -22.85 -23.66 -17.07
CA GLU A 270 -24.27 -23.88 -17.39
C GLU A 270 -24.49 -24.08 -18.90
N THR A 271 -23.53 -23.71 -19.76
CA THR A 271 -23.64 -23.87 -21.21
C THR A 271 -22.84 -25.02 -21.79
N LEU A 272 -21.72 -25.46 -21.21
CA LEU A 272 -20.96 -26.63 -21.68
C LEU A 272 -20.20 -27.34 -20.54
N GLY A 273 -20.61 -28.56 -20.22
CA GLY A 273 -19.67 -29.56 -19.73
C GLY A 273 -18.61 -29.80 -20.80
N GLU A 274 -17.33 -29.80 -20.39
CA GLU A 274 -16.14 -30.04 -21.23
C GLU A 274 -15.62 -28.82 -22.03
N ARG A 275 -14.44 -28.35 -21.59
CA ARG A 275 -13.40 -27.66 -22.38
C ARG A 275 -13.90 -26.63 -23.41
N VAL A 276 -14.20 -25.43 -22.92
CA VAL A 276 -14.37 -24.25 -23.78
C VAL A 276 -13.00 -23.76 -24.27
N GLY A 277 -12.75 -23.95 -25.57
CA GLY A 277 -11.78 -23.19 -26.37
C GLY A 277 -10.68 -24.03 -27.01
N SER A 278 -10.77 -24.20 -28.33
CA SER A 278 -9.67 -24.57 -29.23
C SER A 278 -8.37 -23.87 -28.82
N GLN A 279 -7.25 -24.60 -28.79
CA GLN A 279 -5.94 -24.12 -28.35
C GLN A 279 -5.32 -23.00 -29.23
N ASP A 280 -6.06 -22.45 -30.19
CA ASP A 280 -5.53 -21.63 -31.29
C ASP A 280 -6.30 -20.30 -31.54
N SER A 281 -7.01 -19.75 -30.55
CA SER A 281 -7.57 -18.38 -30.65
C SER A 281 -6.58 -17.37 -30.06
N GLU A 282 -5.97 -16.51 -30.89
CA GLU A 282 -5.06 -15.44 -30.43
C GLU A 282 -5.77 -14.40 -29.53
N GLU A 283 -7.10 -14.32 -29.61
CA GLU A 283 -7.92 -13.33 -28.91
C GLU A 283 -8.83 -13.94 -27.84
N LEU A 284 -9.01 -13.19 -26.74
CA LEU A 284 -9.98 -13.54 -25.70
C LEU A 284 -11.38 -13.12 -26.16
N PRO A 285 -12.42 -13.90 -25.83
CA PRO A 285 -13.80 -13.49 -26.09
C PRO A 285 -14.17 -12.20 -25.34
N ASP A 286 -15.00 -11.36 -25.97
CA ASP A 286 -15.42 -10.06 -25.42
C ASP A 286 -15.98 -10.13 -24.00
N TYR A 287 -16.74 -11.20 -23.70
CA TYR A 287 -17.35 -11.38 -22.37
C TYR A 287 -16.30 -11.57 -21.25
N VAL A 288 -15.05 -11.92 -21.57
CA VAL A 288 -13.95 -12.06 -20.60
C VAL A 288 -13.23 -10.72 -20.36
N LEU A 289 -13.33 -9.78 -21.32
CA LEU A 289 -12.57 -8.53 -21.29
C LEU A 289 -12.91 -7.66 -20.09
N SER A 290 -14.17 -7.65 -19.63
CA SER A 290 -14.56 -6.90 -18.44
C SER A 290 -13.79 -7.35 -17.18
N ALA A 291 -13.59 -8.66 -17.00
CA ALA A 291 -12.79 -9.17 -15.87
C ALA A 291 -11.32 -8.78 -16.04
N VAL A 292 -10.78 -8.89 -17.25
CA VAL A 292 -9.40 -8.50 -17.57
C VAL A 292 -9.15 -7.02 -17.28
N ASP A 293 -10.07 -6.14 -17.64
CA ASP A 293 -9.94 -4.70 -17.42
C ASP A 293 -9.95 -4.36 -15.93
N TRP A 294 -10.77 -5.04 -15.12
CA TRP A 294 -10.70 -4.91 -13.65
C TRP A 294 -9.34 -5.30 -13.09
N TYR A 295 -8.75 -6.42 -13.53
CA TYR A 295 -7.42 -6.80 -13.05
C TYR A 295 -6.31 -5.88 -13.55
N LYS A 296 -6.41 -5.34 -14.76
CA LYS A 296 -5.46 -4.30 -15.25
C LYS A 296 -5.54 -3.04 -14.42
N THR A 297 -6.75 -2.59 -14.09
CA THR A 297 -6.98 -1.48 -13.17
C THR A 297 -6.38 -1.80 -11.79
N ALA A 298 -6.58 -3.01 -11.27
CA ALA A 298 -5.98 -3.44 -10.01
C ALA A 298 -4.44 -3.37 -10.04
N ILE A 299 -3.80 -3.84 -11.12
CA ILE A 299 -2.33 -3.77 -11.28
C ILE A 299 -1.84 -2.31 -11.28
N ASN A 300 -2.50 -1.44 -12.04
CA ASN A 300 -2.09 -0.04 -12.13
C ASN A 300 -2.20 0.67 -10.78
N LEU A 301 -3.29 0.44 -10.06
CA LEU A 301 -3.50 0.99 -8.71
C LEU A 301 -2.51 0.40 -7.70
N ALA A 302 -2.21 -0.90 -7.78
CA ALA A 302 -1.21 -1.53 -6.91
C ALA A 302 0.17 -0.90 -7.07
N ARG A 303 0.57 -0.58 -8.31
CA ARG A 303 1.83 0.11 -8.60
C ARG A 303 1.86 1.53 -8.03
N SER A 304 0.78 2.30 -8.21
CA SER A 304 0.65 3.64 -7.61
C SER A 304 0.67 3.59 -6.08
N GLY A 305 0.04 2.56 -5.49
CA GLY A 305 0.05 2.30 -4.05
C GLY A 305 1.31 1.61 -3.53
N GLN A 306 2.25 1.27 -4.41
CA GLN A 306 3.49 0.55 -4.09
C GLN A 306 3.27 -0.80 -3.37
N SER A 307 2.16 -1.49 -3.66
CA SER A 307 1.87 -2.82 -3.10
C SER A 307 2.21 -3.93 -4.08
N LEU A 308 3.39 -4.52 -3.88
CA LEU A 308 3.86 -5.67 -4.66
C LEU A 308 2.91 -6.87 -4.52
N GLU A 309 2.30 -7.05 -3.34
CA GLU A 309 1.38 -8.17 -3.09
C GLU A 309 0.07 -8.02 -3.85
N ALA A 310 -0.53 -6.82 -3.84
CA ALA A 310 -1.75 -6.55 -4.59
C ALA A 310 -1.51 -6.69 -6.10
N GLU A 311 -0.35 -6.22 -6.60
CA GLU A 311 0.05 -6.39 -8.00
C GLU A 311 0.21 -7.88 -8.36
N ALA A 312 0.93 -8.64 -7.53
CA ALA A 312 1.14 -10.07 -7.77
C ALA A 312 -0.17 -10.85 -7.77
N LYS A 313 -1.07 -10.60 -6.81
CA LYS A 313 -2.41 -11.22 -6.74
C LYS A 313 -3.22 -10.99 -8.01
N ALA A 314 -3.22 -9.77 -8.54
CA ALA A 314 -3.93 -9.46 -9.79
C ALA A 314 -3.27 -10.14 -11.01
N HIS A 315 -1.94 -10.22 -11.06
CA HIS A 315 -1.23 -10.97 -12.09
C HIS A 315 -1.54 -12.47 -12.07
N VAL A 316 -1.68 -13.10 -10.90
CA VAL A 316 -2.09 -14.50 -10.81
C VAL A 316 -3.47 -14.72 -11.44
N GLN A 317 -4.44 -13.83 -11.21
CA GLN A 317 -5.78 -13.95 -11.80
C GLN A 317 -5.76 -13.80 -13.32
N LEU A 318 -4.98 -12.84 -13.85
CA LEU A 318 -4.77 -12.73 -15.30
C LEU A 318 -4.12 -13.99 -15.87
N GLY A 319 -3.10 -14.53 -15.20
CA GLY A 319 -2.47 -15.81 -15.55
C GLY A 319 -3.51 -16.91 -15.74
N GLN A 320 -4.42 -17.08 -14.76
CA GLN A 320 -5.48 -18.07 -14.82
C GLN A 320 -6.49 -17.86 -15.95
N ILE A 321 -6.83 -16.60 -16.27
CA ILE A 321 -7.77 -16.29 -17.35
C ILE A 321 -7.19 -16.65 -18.72
N TYR A 322 -5.92 -16.28 -18.94
CA TYR A 322 -5.24 -16.57 -20.19
C TYR A 322 -4.85 -18.04 -20.33
N GLU A 323 -4.71 -18.80 -19.23
CA GLU A 323 -4.31 -20.21 -19.27
C GLU A 323 -5.29 -21.04 -20.12
N GLY A 324 -4.76 -21.81 -21.06
CA GLY A 324 -5.55 -22.63 -21.99
C GLY A 324 -6.14 -21.88 -23.18
N ARG A 325 -6.00 -20.54 -23.23
CA ARG A 325 -6.45 -19.68 -24.35
C ARG A 325 -5.28 -19.00 -25.04
N VAL A 326 -4.50 -18.24 -24.28
CA VAL A 326 -3.30 -17.51 -24.76
C VAL A 326 -2.14 -17.81 -23.81
N ASN A 327 -1.58 -19.01 -23.93
CA ASN A 327 -0.62 -19.57 -22.96
C ASN A 327 0.64 -18.69 -22.76
N ASP A 328 1.12 -18.02 -23.81
CA ASP A 328 2.29 -17.13 -23.69
C ASP A 328 1.98 -15.89 -22.83
N LYS A 329 0.77 -15.33 -22.94
CA LYS A 329 0.33 -14.23 -22.05
C LYS A 329 0.14 -14.72 -20.61
N SER A 330 -0.42 -15.92 -20.46
CA SER A 330 -0.58 -16.56 -19.14
C SER A 330 0.78 -16.76 -18.44
N LEU A 331 1.76 -17.32 -19.16
CA LEU A 331 3.10 -17.54 -18.66
C LEU A 331 3.74 -16.24 -18.18
N LYS A 332 3.71 -15.18 -19.00
CA LYS A 332 4.25 -13.86 -18.64
C LYS A 332 3.65 -13.31 -17.34
N HIS A 333 2.32 -13.43 -17.18
CA HIS A 333 1.66 -12.95 -15.96
C HIS A 333 2.06 -13.76 -14.73
N TYR A 334 2.14 -15.08 -14.84
CA TYR A 334 2.62 -15.90 -13.74
C TYR A 334 4.11 -15.64 -13.41
N GLU A 335 4.97 -15.42 -14.40
CA GLU A 335 6.39 -15.08 -14.18
C GLU A 335 6.55 -13.73 -13.46
N LEU A 336 5.72 -12.74 -13.83
CA LEU A 336 5.68 -11.46 -13.12
C LEU A 336 5.23 -11.64 -11.67
N ALA A 337 4.19 -12.45 -11.42
CA ALA A 337 3.74 -12.75 -10.06
C ALA A 337 4.80 -13.51 -9.24
N GLU A 338 5.51 -14.48 -9.84
CA GLU A 338 6.63 -15.19 -9.19
C GLU A 338 7.77 -14.24 -8.85
N LYS A 339 8.14 -13.34 -9.77
CA LYS A 339 9.18 -12.33 -9.52
C LYS A 339 8.84 -11.45 -8.32
N LEU A 340 7.62 -10.91 -8.28
CA LEU A 340 7.14 -10.07 -7.17
C LEU A 340 7.09 -10.86 -5.85
N ALA A 341 6.64 -12.12 -5.89
CA ALA A 341 6.63 -13.00 -4.72
C ALA A 341 8.04 -13.25 -4.16
N ILE A 342 9.04 -13.42 -5.04
CA ILE A 342 10.45 -13.58 -4.65
C ILE A 342 11.00 -12.29 -4.03
N GLU A 343 10.72 -11.14 -4.63
CA GLU A 343 11.15 -9.83 -4.11
C GLU A 343 10.61 -9.55 -2.70
N MET A 344 9.37 -9.97 -2.42
CA MET A 344 8.74 -9.86 -1.09
C MET A 344 9.18 -10.96 -0.10
N GLY A 345 9.86 -12.02 -0.54
CA GLY A 345 10.19 -13.17 0.29
C GLY A 345 8.97 -14.03 0.69
N ILE A 346 7.93 -14.04 -0.13
CA ILE A 346 6.67 -14.76 0.14
C ILE A 346 6.87 -16.27 0.16
N ALA A 347 6.28 -16.92 1.17
CA ALA A 347 6.27 -18.38 1.27
C ALA A 347 5.47 -19.02 0.11
N LYS A 348 6.01 -20.10 -0.47
CA LYS A 348 5.36 -20.85 -1.57
C LYS A 348 3.97 -21.42 -1.22
N ASN A 349 3.64 -21.46 0.07
CA ASN A 349 2.39 -21.99 0.58
C ASN A 349 1.28 -20.95 0.73
N GLU A 350 1.50 -19.68 0.38
CA GLU A 350 0.42 -18.69 0.36
C GLU A 350 -0.69 -19.06 -0.63
N ASP A 351 -1.94 -18.86 -0.22
CA ASP A 351 -3.12 -19.35 -0.96
C ASP A 351 -3.21 -18.75 -2.36
N TRP A 352 -2.81 -17.49 -2.52
CA TRP A 352 -2.78 -16.84 -3.83
C TRP A 352 -1.55 -17.25 -4.66
N TYR A 353 -0.45 -17.69 -4.05
CA TYR A 353 0.80 -18.01 -4.75
C TYR A 353 0.85 -19.46 -5.24
N ARG A 354 0.28 -20.41 -4.49
CA ARG A 354 0.14 -21.82 -4.90
C ARG A 354 -0.41 -22.01 -6.33
N PRO A 355 -1.54 -21.37 -6.74
CA PRO A 355 -2.05 -21.53 -8.09
C PRO A 355 -1.10 -20.97 -9.16
N CYS A 356 -0.34 -19.91 -8.87
CA CYS A 356 0.68 -19.37 -9.76
C CYS A 356 1.76 -20.42 -10.05
N LEU A 357 2.35 -21.01 -9.01
CA LEU A 357 3.39 -22.04 -9.15
C LEU A 357 2.88 -23.28 -9.91
N LYS A 358 1.63 -23.67 -9.66
CA LYS A 358 0.98 -24.77 -10.39
C LYS A 358 0.84 -24.43 -11.88
N GLY A 359 0.38 -23.22 -12.21
CA GLY A 359 0.25 -22.72 -13.58
C GLY A 359 1.59 -22.66 -14.30
N LEU A 360 2.62 -22.11 -13.67
CA LEU A 360 3.99 -22.04 -14.20
C LEU A 360 4.55 -23.42 -14.54
N ASN A 361 4.48 -24.36 -13.60
CA ASN A 361 5.00 -25.71 -13.83
C ASN A 361 4.28 -26.40 -14.99
N ARG A 362 2.95 -26.22 -15.08
CA ARG A 362 2.16 -26.78 -16.17
C ARG A 362 2.55 -26.17 -17.52
N LEU A 363 2.62 -24.84 -17.63
CA LEU A 363 2.95 -24.16 -18.88
C LEU A 363 4.39 -24.43 -19.34
N LYS A 364 5.35 -24.41 -18.41
CA LYS A 364 6.75 -24.76 -18.70
C LYS A 364 6.88 -26.20 -19.19
N THR A 365 6.14 -27.13 -18.58
CA THR A 365 6.10 -28.55 -19.01
C THR A 365 5.45 -28.70 -20.39
N LEU A 366 4.38 -27.95 -20.68
CA LEU A 366 3.73 -27.94 -21.99
C LEU A 366 4.65 -27.40 -23.08
N GLN A 367 5.35 -26.29 -22.84
CA GLN A 367 6.34 -25.75 -23.77
C GLN A 367 7.46 -26.76 -24.03
N GLN A 368 8.03 -27.36 -22.98
CA GLN A 368 9.05 -28.41 -23.13
C GLN A 368 8.52 -29.61 -23.94
N TRP A 369 7.27 -30.01 -23.74
CA TRP A 369 6.67 -31.09 -24.50
C TRP A 369 6.47 -30.72 -25.97
N GLN A 370 6.00 -29.50 -26.26
CA GLN A 370 5.86 -28.99 -27.62
C GLN A 370 7.22 -28.91 -28.32
N GLU A 371 8.23 -28.31 -27.69
CA GLU A 371 9.61 -28.27 -28.21
C GLU A 371 10.16 -29.67 -28.50
N ASN A 372 9.95 -30.62 -27.59
CA ASN A 372 10.38 -32.01 -27.79
C ASN A 372 9.63 -32.68 -28.94
N ARG A 373 8.32 -32.43 -29.07
CA ARG A 373 7.49 -32.96 -30.17
C ARG A 373 7.90 -32.37 -31.52
N ASP A 374 8.16 -31.07 -31.59
CA ASP A 374 8.60 -30.38 -32.80
C ASP A 374 10.00 -30.84 -33.20
N ARG A 375 10.89 -31.03 -32.21
CA ARG A 375 12.20 -31.64 -32.44
C ARG A 375 12.08 -33.05 -33.00
N GLU A 376 11.18 -33.87 -32.46
CA GLU A 376 10.99 -35.24 -32.93
C GLU A 376 10.29 -35.30 -34.29
N SER A 377 9.33 -34.41 -34.56
CA SER A 377 8.65 -34.34 -35.86
C SER A 377 9.61 -34.00 -37.00
N LEU A 378 10.56 -33.09 -36.76
CA LEU A 378 11.65 -32.78 -37.70
C LEU A 378 12.62 -33.96 -37.88
N ARG A 379 12.86 -34.74 -36.82
CA ARG A 379 13.81 -35.86 -36.83
C ARG A 379 13.22 -37.15 -37.39
N ALA A 380 11.92 -37.40 -37.24
CA ALA A 380 11.27 -38.67 -37.59
C ALA A 380 11.43 -39.05 -39.09
N PRO A 381 11.27 -38.14 -40.07
CA PRO A 381 11.51 -38.47 -41.48
C PRO A 381 12.96 -38.89 -41.75
N VAL A 382 13.91 -38.18 -41.14
CA VAL A 382 15.35 -38.45 -41.26
C VAL A 382 15.70 -39.78 -40.59
N ARG A 383 15.13 -40.08 -39.42
CA ARG A 383 15.27 -41.38 -38.73
C ARG A 383 14.74 -42.53 -39.59
N LYS A 384 13.62 -42.34 -40.31
CA LYS A 384 13.10 -43.35 -41.25
C LYS A 384 14.07 -43.61 -42.41
N GLN A 385 14.64 -42.56 -42.99
CA GLN A 385 15.66 -42.70 -44.05
C GLN A 385 16.92 -43.43 -43.53
N LEU A 386 17.29 -43.15 -42.28
CA LEU A 386 18.45 -43.74 -41.61
C LEU A 386 18.20 -45.15 -41.06
N ALA A 387 16.98 -45.71 -41.15
CA ALA A 387 16.60 -46.93 -40.43
C ALA A 387 17.56 -48.11 -40.65
N ALA A 388 17.99 -48.34 -41.90
CA ALA A 388 18.95 -49.40 -42.22
C ALA A 388 20.33 -49.16 -41.56
N GLN A 389 20.82 -47.92 -41.61
CA GLN A 389 22.09 -47.53 -41.00
C GLN A 389 22.04 -47.61 -39.47
N LEU A 390 20.93 -47.20 -38.86
CA LEU A 390 20.72 -47.30 -37.41
C LEU A 390 20.63 -48.75 -36.94
N ALA A 391 19.93 -49.62 -37.68
CA ALA A 391 19.86 -51.04 -37.37
C ALA A 391 21.22 -51.73 -37.50
N GLU A 392 22.02 -51.33 -38.49
CA GLU A 392 23.38 -51.84 -38.66
C GLU A 392 24.32 -51.37 -37.54
N LEU A 393 24.21 -50.10 -37.14
CA LEU A 393 24.94 -49.54 -36.02
C LEU A 393 24.58 -50.22 -34.70
N GLU A 394 23.30 -50.51 -34.46
CA GLU A 394 22.86 -51.26 -33.29
C GLU A 394 23.43 -52.68 -33.27
N LYS A 395 23.43 -53.38 -34.42
CA LYS A 395 24.05 -54.71 -34.57
C LYS A 395 25.55 -54.64 -34.31
N ALA A 396 26.25 -53.66 -34.88
CA ALA A 396 27.67 -53.43 -34.62
C ALA A 396 27.93 -53.15 -33.14
N GLY A 397 27.01 -52.46 -32.46
CA GLY A 397 27.05 -52.21 -31.01
C GLY A 397 27.05 -53.45 -30.12
N ARG A 398 26.82 -54.65 -30.67
CA ARG A 398 26.91 -55.94 -29.96
C ARG A 398 28.26 -56.62 -30.11
N LYS A 399 29.12 -56.14 -31.03
CA LYS A 399 30.45 -56.68 -31.27
C LYS A 399 31.45 -56.26 -30.17
N PRO A 400 32.62 -56.91 -30.09
CA PRO A 400 33.73 -56.46 -29.26
C PRO A 400 34.10 -55.00 -29.55
N ILE A 401 34.65 -54.31 -28.54
CA ILE A 401 34.96 -52.86 -28.61
C ILE A 401 35.86 -52.52 -29.80
N GLU A 402 36.87 -53.34 -30.05
CA GLU A 402 37.79 -53.18 -31.17
C GLU A 402 37.06 -53.18 -32.51
N GLU A 403 36.20 -54.18 -32.73
CA GLU A 403 35.42 -54.33 -33.95
C GLU A 403 34.38 -53.21 -34.10
N LEU A 404 33.76 -52.77 -33.01
CA LEU A 404 32.82 -51.65 -33.02
C LEU A 404 33.52 -50.34 -33.42
N ILE A 405 34.67 -50.03 -32.82
CA ILE A 405 35.43 -48.82 -33.14
C ILE A 405 35.93 -48.88 -34.59
N ALA A 406 36.43 -50.02 -35.04
CA ALA A 406 36.83 -50.21 -36.44
C ALA A 406 35.66 -49.98 -37.39
N PHE A 407 34.50 -50.58 -37.10
CA PHE A 407 33.28 -50.41 -37.89
C PHE A 407 32.82 -48.95 -37.97
N ILE A 408 32.72 -48.26 -36.83
CA ILE A 408 32.25 -46.87 -36.77
C ILE A 408 33.16 -45.95 -37.59
N TYR A 409 34.49 -46.04 -37.42
CA TYR A 409 35.41 -45.13 -38.12
C TYR A 409 35.56 -45.45 -39.61
N GLN A 410 35.37 -46.71 -40.00
CA GLN A 410 35.38 -47.09 -41.41
C GLN A 410 34.11 -46.61 -42.13
N LYS A 411 32.95 -46.80 -41.50
CA LYS A 411 31.65 -46.58 -42.14
C LYS A 411 31.09 -45.18 -41.94
N TYR A 412 31.38 -44.57 -40.80
CA TYR A 412 30.90 -43.26 -40.38
C TYR A 412 32.07 -42.39 -39.90
N PRO A 413 33.09 -42.12 -40.74
CA PRO A 413 34.29 -41.38 -40.31
C PRO A 413 33.91 -40.02 -39.69
N PRO A 414 34.56 -39.63 -38.58
CA PRO A 414 34.20 -38.40 -37.88
C PRO A 414 34.55 -37.18 -38.73
N LYS A 415 33.68 -36.17 -38.73
CA LYS A 415 33.78 -35.03 -39.66
C LYS A 415 34.67 -33.87 -39.19
N GLY A 416 35.27 -33.96 -38.00
CA GLY A 416 36.18 -32.93 -37.47
C GLY A 416 37.64 -33.13 -37.91
N HIS A 417 38.40 -32.03 -38.01
CA HIS A 417 39.83 -32.09 -38.34
C HIS A 417 40.62 -32.81 -37.23
N GLY A 418 41.51 -33.73 -37.63
CA GLY A 418 42.40 -34.46 -36.71
C GLY A 418 41.73 -35.57 -35.89
N MET A 419 40.50 -35.99 -36.22
CA MET A 419 39.76 -37.03 -35.51
C MET A 419 40.11 -38.44 -36.03
N GLU A 420 41.35 -38.87 -35.82
CA GLU A 420 41.81 -40.18 -36.29
C GLU A 420 41.26 -41.35 -35.45
N LYS A 421 41.24 -42.55 -36.05
CA LYS A 421 40.83 -43.78 -35.33
C LYS A 421 41.76 -44.02 -34.14
N PRO A 422 41.22 -44.20 -32.92
CA PRO A 422 42.04 -44.59 -31.77
C PRO A 422 42.81 -45.90 -32.04
N ALA A 423 44.08 -45.94 -31.64
CA ALA A 423 44.98 -47.08 -31.82
C ALA A 423 45.50 -47.62 -30.47
N GLY A 424 45.91 -48.89 -30.44
CA GLY A 424 46.41 -49.57 -29.24
C GLY A 424 45.33 -50.35 -28.48
N THR A 425 45.74 -51.07 -27.43
CA THR A 425 44.91 -52.05 -26.70
C THR A 425 44.17 -51.47 -25.48
N ASN A 426 44.36 -50.18 -25.15
CA ASN A 426 43.66 -49.52 -24.05
C ASN A 426 42.23 -49.11 -24.46
N TRP A 427 41.32 -50.08 -24.43
CA TRP A 427 39.94 -49.92 -24.92
C TRP A 427 39.12 -48.87 -24.18
N LYS A 428 39.38 -48.67 -22.87
CA LYS A 428 38.73 -47.61 -22.07
C LYS A 428 39.11 -46.22 -22.57
N MET A 429 40.39 -45.99 -22.87
CA MET A 429 40.87 -44.72 -23.42
C MET A 429 40.39 -44.52 -24.87
N ASN A 430 40.37 -45.59 -25.67
CA ASN A 430 39.91 -45.56 -27.05
C ASN A 430 38.41 -45.22 -27.16
N LEU A 431 37.57 -45.78 -26.29
CA LEU A 431 36.15 -45.43 -26.22
C LEU A 431 35.92 -43.98 -25.80
N ARG A 432 36.68 -43.44 -24.82
CA ARG A 432 36.61 -42.02 -24.45
C ARG A 432 36.97 -41.10 -25.61
N LYS A 433 38.03 -41.41 -26.35
CA LYS A 433 38.40 -40.66 -27.56
C LYS A 433 37.30 -40.73 -28.63
N ALA A 434 36.74 -41.91 -28.88
CA ALA A 434 35.64 -42.07 -29.82
C ALA A 434 34.39 -41.27 -29.39
N LEU A 435 33.98 -41.35 -28.13
CA LEU A 435 32.88 -40.56 -27.58
C LEU A 435 33.12 -39.06 -27.77
N LEU A 436 34.35 -38.60 -27.58
CA LEU A 436 34.73 -37.21 -27.79
C LEU A 436 34.67 -36.77 -29.26
N HIS A 437 34.94 -37.67 -30.21
CA HIS A 437 34.85 -37.37 -31.65
C HIS A 437 33.39 -37.29 -32.14
N TYR A 438 32.50 -38.11 -31.59
CA TYR A 438 31.09 -38.18 -32.02
C TYR A 438 30.11 -37.41 -31.12
N HIS A 439 30.57 -36.83 -30.01
CA HIS A 439 29.70 -36.13 -29.07
C HIS A 439 28.83 -35.08 -29.78
N PRO A 440 27.50 -35.03 -29.51
CA PRO A 440 26.58 -34.11 -30.19
C PRO A 440 27.01 -32.64 -30.11
N ASP A 441 27.52 -32.20 -28.96
CA ASP A 441 28.01 -30.81 -28.75
C ASP A 441 29.19 -30.42 -29.66
N LYS A 442 29.92 -31.40 -30.23
CA LYS A 442 31.03 -31.13 -31.18
C LYS A 442 30.60 -31.22 -32.64
N GLN A 443 29.36 -31.62 -32.89
CA GLN A 443 28.82 -31.70 -34.23
C GLN A 443 28.12 -30.38 -34.59
N ASN A 444 28.36 -29.90 -35.81
CA ASN A 444 27.75 -28.67 -36.29
C ASN A 444 26.59 -29.00 -37.25
N LEU A 445 25.36 -28.72 -36.82
CA LEU A 445 24.14 -28.97 -37.60
C LEU A 445 24.16 -28.26 -38.96
N TYR A 446 24.60 -27.00 -39.01
CA TYR A 446 24.66 -26.20 -40.24
C TYR A 446 25.69 -26.73 -41.23
N ARG A 447 26.84 -27.20 -40.74
CA ARG A 447 27.94 -27.69 -41.59
C ARG A 447 27.73 -29.13 -42.07
N PHE A 448 27.12 -29.99 -41.25
CA PHE A 448 27.07 -31.43 -41.52
C PHE A 448 25.67 -32.00 -41.73
N GLY A 449 24.62 -31.19 -41.49
CA GLY A 449 23.23 -31.54 -41.69
C GLY A 449 22.61 -32.41 -40.60
N LEU A 450 21.27 -32.41 -40.54
CA LEU A 450 20.48 -33.16 -39.54
C LEU A 450 20.72 -34.68 -39.62
N HIS A 451 20.97 -35.20 -40.83
CA HIS A 451 21.28 -36.61 -41.07
C HIS A 451 22.53 -37.07 -40.29
N TRP A 452 23.59 -36.26 -40.31
CA TRP A 452 24.82 -36.56 -39.58
C TRP A 452 24.66 -36.37 -38.07
N MET A 453 23.93 -35.34 -37.64
CA MET A 453 23.65 -35.11 -36.22
C MET A 453 22.99 -36.33 -35.58
N ILE A 454 21.95 -36.87 -36.22
CA ILE A 454 21.24 -38.06 -35.72
C ILE A 454 22.18 -39.28 -35.69
N LEU A 455 22.98 -39.49 -36.74
CA LEU A 455 23.95 -40.59 -36.75
C LEU A 455 25.00 -40.46 -35.63
N ALA A 456 25.57 -39.28 -35.42
CA ALA A 456 26.56 -39.04 -34.38
C ALA A 456 26.00 -39.20 -32.97
N GLU A 457 24.75 -38.78 -32.74
CA GLU A 457 24.02 -39.04 -31.49
C GLU A 457 23.87 -40.55 -31.24
N GLU A 458 23.42 -41.32 -32.24
CA GLU A 458 23.22 -42.76 -32.10
C GLU A 458 24.55 -43.52 -31.96
N ILE A 459 25.61 -43.08 -32.65
CA ILE A 459 26.98 -43.57 -32.44
C ILE A 459 27.41 -43.34 -31.00
N THR A 460 27.16 -42.15 -30.45
CA THR A 460 27.46 -41.81 -29.06
C THR A 460 26.69 -42.69 -28.08
N VAL A 461 25.41 -42.97 -28.33
CA VAL A 461 24.60 -43.90 -27.53
C VAL A 461 25.21 -45.30 -27.51
N VAL A 462 25.59 -45.85 -28.68
CA VAL A 462 26.18 -47.18 -28.79
C VAL A 462 27.54 -47.26 -28.10
N LEU A 463 28.39 -46.24 -28.29
CA LEU A 463 29.69 -46.13 -27.60
C LEU A 463 29.52 -46.03 -26.09
N ASN A 464 28.57 -45.24 -25.59
CA ASN A 464 28.28 -45.10 -24.16
C ASN A 464 27.79 -46.41 -23.53
N ARG A 465 26.95 -47.18 -24.24
CA ARG A 465 26.51 -48.51 -23.77
C ARG A 465 27.69 -49.46 -23.59
N GLN A 466 28.63 -49.47 -24.53
CA GLN A 466 29.85 -50.29 -24.43
C GLN A 466 30.78 -49.79 -23.34
N PHE A 467 30.92 -48.47 -23.20
CA PHE A 467 31.68 -47.87 -22.12
C PHE A 467 31.10 -48.27 -20.75
N ALA A 468 29.78 -48.23 -20.55
CA ALA A 468 29.12 -48.64 -19.32
C ALA A 468 29.31 -50.13 -18.98
N ARG A 469 29.37 -51.02 -19.98
CA ARG A 469 29.64 -52.46 -19.78
C ARG A 469 31.02 -52.72 -19.18
N LEU A 470 32.03 -51.90 -19.52
CA LEU A 470 33.38 -52.01 -18.94
C LEU A 470 33.47 -51.66 -17.45
N PHE A 471 32.43 -51.05 -16.85
CA PHE A 471 32.39 -50.73 -15.43
C PHE A 471 31.43 -51.64 -14.63
N LYS A 472 30.69 -52.53 -15.31
CA LYS A 472 29.80 -53.51 -14.67
C LYS A 472 30.43 -54.90 -14.51
N ASN A 473 31.58 -55.11 -15.12
CA ASN A 473 32.50 -56.23 -14.88
C ASN A 473 33.75 -55.66 -14.20
#